data_AF-A0A916Q384-F1
#
_entry.id   AF-A0A916Q384-F1
#
_cell.length_a   1.000
_cell.length_b   1.000
_cell.length_c   1.000
_cell.angle_alpha   90.00
_cell.angle_beta   90.00
_cell.angle_gamma   90.00
#
_symmetry.space_group_name_H-M   'P 1'
#
loop_
_entity.id
_entity.type
_entity.pdbx_description
1 polymer ?
#
loop_
_entity_poly.entity_id
_entity_poly.type
_entity_poly.pdbx_seq_one_letter_code
_entity_poly.pdbx_strand_id
1 'polypeptide(L)'
;MATRVNFCISIGSAIAASFFSAIAFAPAARSNDTSNQKLGTIRTLPSLQTRAHPPLQPDTLHLGMLEPQFFKYAQDNNWAAIATIHRDAYTMHQLQPGGEGLYALPDRKLVYVRGFTANIYFESDRLVGIRLTPDNRDRALTAPELLMLVRAWFPDDVLSVIYQVAPSDPRKSIVETLIGTIPKAFEQDLGNVSLPFCRAIVFPSPVPVNTLSTCNLNI
;
A
#
# COMPACT_ATOMS: atom_id res chain seq x y z
N MET A 1 41.14 -50.67 -32.60
CA MET A 1 41.65 -49.30 -32.79
C MET A 1 41.01 -48.40 -31.76
N ALA A 2 41.83 -47.78 -30.92
CA ALA A 2 41.42 -46.93 -29.81
C ALA A 2 41.33 -45.47 -30.27
N THR A 3 40.43 -44.69 -29.67
CA THR A 3 40.74 -43.38 -29.09
C THR A 3 39.54 -42.89 -28.28
N ARG A 4 39.70 -42.86 -26.95
CA ARG A 4 38.86 -42.12 -26.01
C ARG A 4 39.34 -40.68 -25.99
N VAL A 5 38.42 -39.71 -26.06
CA VAL A 5 38.73 -38.28 -25.91
C VAL A 5 38.30 -37.85 -24.51
N ASN A 6 39.29 -37.62 -23.64
CA ASN A 6 39.16 -36.87 -22.38
C ASN A 6 39.58 -35.43 -22.67
N PHE A 7 38.78 -34.43 -22.29
CA PHE A 7 39.25 -33.05 -22.20
C PHE A 7 38.90 -32.47 -20.83
N CYS A 8 39.95 -32.18 -20.06
CA CYS A 8 39.90 -31.61 -18.73
C CYS A 8 39.81 -30.08 -18.76
N ILE A 9 39.07 -29.56 -17.79
CA ILE A 9 38.89 -28.16 -17.42
C ILE A 9 40.21 -27.61 -16.84
N SER A 10 40.57 -26.37 -17.16
CA SER A 10 41.48 -25.57 -16.33
C SER A 10 40.91 -24.16 -16.12
N ILE A 11 40.83 -23.80 -14.84
CA ILE A 11 40.29 -22.55 -14.29
C ILE A 11 41.44 -21.54 -14.23
N GLY A 12 41.26 -20.36 -14.80
CA GLY A 12 42.19 -19.23 -14.67
C GLY A 12 41.50 -18.05 -14.00
N SER A 13 41.70 -17.91 -12.68
CA SER A 13 41.34 -16.69 -11.93
C SER A 13 42.43 -15.64 -12.07
N ALA A 14 42.07 -14.38 -12.29
CA ALA A 14 42.97 -13.25 -12.07
C ALA A 14 42.22 -12.12 -11.34
N ILE A 15 42.61 -11.91 -10.10
CA ILE A 15 42.22 -10.80 -9.22
C ILE A 15 43.20 -9.66 -9.48
N ALA A 16 42.71 -8.47 -9.78
CA ALA A 16 43.54 -7.26 -9.82
C ALA A 16 42.93 -6.19 -8.93
N ALA A 17 43.59 -5.96 -7.79
CA ALA A 17 43.35 -4.84 -6.88
C ALA A 17 44.14 -3.61 -7.37
N SER A 18 43.60 -2.42 -7.19
CA SER A 18 44.41 -1.19 -7.14
C SER A 18 43.82 -0.20 -6.14
N PHE A 19 44.70 0.28 -5.25
CA PHE A 19 44.46 1.16 -4.11
C PHE A 19 44.59 2.65 -4.48
N PHE A 20 43.74 3.46 -3.83
CA PHE A 20 43.77 4.88 -3.45
C PHE A 20 44.74 5.90 -4.06
N SER A 21 44.21 7.10 -4.26
CA SER A 21 44.90 8.37 -3.95
C SER A 21 43.89 9.40 -3.45
N ALA A 22 44.05 9.81 -2.19
CA ALA A 22 43.44 11.01 -1.61
C ALA A 22 44.42 12.17 -1.77
N ILE A 23 43.94 13.37 -2.11
CA ILE A 23 44.54 14.65 -1.72
C ILE A 23 43.39 15.65 -1.54
N ALA A 24 43.29 16.19 -0.32
CA ALA A 24 42.45 17.31 0.03
C ALA A 24 43.14 18.63 -0.37
N PHE A 25 42.37 19.60 -0.86
CA PHE A 25 42.75 21.02 -0.85
C PHE A 25 41.51 21.88 -0.61
N ALA A 26 41.46 22.52 0.56
CA ALA A 26 40.54 23.61 0.86
C ALA A 26 41.35 24.91 0.92
N PRO A 27 40.98 25.97 0.18
CA PRO A 27 41.45 27.31 0.48
C PRO A 27 40.39 28.04 1.32
N ALA A 28 40.83 28.50 2.50
CA ALA A 28 40.13 29.50 3.27
C ALA A 28 40.21 30.85 2.53
N ALA A 29 39.07 31.40 2.12
CA ALA A 29 38.99 32.76 1.59
C ALA A 29 38.46 33.71 2.67
N ARG A 30 39.30 34.72 2.96
CA ARG A 30 39.11 35.77 3.96
C ARG A 30 37.91 36.66 3.64
N SER A 31 37.22 37.02 4.72
CA SER A 31 36.33 38.18 4.84
C SER A 31 37.06 39.46 4.44
N ASN A 32 36.41 40.29 3.62
CA ASN A 32 36.71 41.70 3.54
C ASN A 32 35.41 42.47 3.31
N ASP A 33 34.97 43.17 4.36
CA ASP A 33 33.91 44.18 4.33
C ASP A 33 34.30 45.32 3.38
N THR A 34 33.33 45.78 2.59
CA THR A 34 32.94 47.20 2.49
C THR A 34 32.01 47.39 1.28
N SER A 35 30.77 47.81 1.54
CA SER A 35 30.22 49.06 1.01
C SER A 35 28.69 49.13 1.13
N ASN A 36 28.24 50.29 1.57
CA ASN A 36 26.95 50.91 1.26
C ASN A 36 25.69 50.34 1.92
N GLN A 37 25.45 50.80 3.16
CA GLN A 37 24.10 51.04 3.64
C GLN A 37 23.41 52.08 2.74
N LYS A 38 22.36 51.66 2.03
CA LYS A 38 21.34 52.55 1.48
C LYS A 38 19.98 52.07 1.99
N LEU A 39 19.27 52.99 2.63
CA LEU A 39 17.93 52.86 3.18
C LEU A 39 16.93 52.29 2.16
N GLY A 40 16.06 51.39 2.63
CA GLY A 40 14.78 51.11 1.97
C GLY A 40 14.67 49.83 1.15
N THR A 41 15.11 48.69 1.67
CA THR A 41 14.66 47.38 1.15
C THR A 41 13.62 46.83 2.11
N ILE A 42 12.37 46.73 1.65
CA ILE A 42 11.33 45.97 2.33
C ILE A 42 11.92 44.57 2.57
N ARG A 43 12.13 44.20 3.84
CA ARG A 43 12.37 42.80 4.21
C ARG A 43 11.09 42.06 3.83
N THR A 44 11.03 41.51 2.63
CA THR A 44 10.16 40.37 2.38
C THR A 44 10.62 39.29 3.35
N LEU A 45 9.79 39.04 4.37
CA LEU A 45 9.88 37.81 5.12
C LEU A 45 9.97 36.68 4.07
N PRO A 46 10.89 35.71 4.19
CA PRO A 46 10.82 34.52 3.35
C PRO A 46 9.39 34.00 3.46
N SER A 47 8.78 33.67 2.32
CA SER A 47 7.38 33.24 2.26
C SER A 47 7.13 32.26 3.40
N LEU A 48 6.17 32.61 4.26
CA LEU A 48 5.64 31.76 5.32
C LEU A 48 5.75 30.31 4.90
N GLN A 49 6.58 29.58 5.64
CA GLN A 49 6.69 28.12 5.66
C GLN A 49 5.70 27.50 4.69
N THR A 50 6.19 27.03 3.53
CA THR A 50 5.47 26.03 2.75
C THR A 50 4.98 25.02 3.77
N ARG A 51 3.65 24.98 3.93
CA ARG A 51 2.93 24.15 4.89
C ARG A 51 3.75 22.89 5.07
N ALA A 52 4.29 22.67 6.27
CA ALA A 52 5.03 21.45 6.56
C ALA A 52 4.18 20.32 5.98
N HIS A 53 4.74 19.60 5.00
CA HIS A 53 4.07 18.44 4.43
C HIS A 53 3.55 17.66 5.64
N PRO A 54 2.25 17.29 5.68
CA PRO A 54 1.80 16.30 6.64
C PRO A 54 2.86 15.19 6.67
N PRO A 55 3.27 14.69 7.85
CA PRO A 55 4.39 13.75 7.96
C PRO A 55 4.25 12.73 6.85
N LEU A 56 5.22 12.72 5.92
CA LEU A 56 5.18 12.03 4.63
C LEU A 56 4.32 10.79 4.80
N GLN A 57 3.06 10.83 4.34
CA GLN A 57 2.23 9.65 4.47
C GLN A 57 3.00 8.56 3.72
N PRO A 58 3.23 7.38 4.32
CA PRO A 58 3.77 6.26 3.56
C PRO A 58 2.92 6.10 2.30
N ASP A 59 3.54 5.71 1.18
CA ASP A 59 2.86 5.55 -0.11
C ASP A 59 1.49 4.91 0.12
N THR A 60 0.41 5.64 -0.16
CA THR A 60 -0.94 5.16 0.11
C THR A 60 -1.42 4.31 -1.06
N LEU A 61 -2.33 3.38 -0.77
CA LEU A 61 -2.99 2.64 -1.83
C LEU A 61 -3.92 3.58 -2.62
N HIS A 62 -4.04 3.33 -3.91
CA HIS A 62 -5.01 3.99 -4.78
C HIS A 62 -5.43 3.02 -5.87
N LEU A 63 -6.68 3.10 -6.31
CA LEU A 63 -7.11 2.31 -7.46
C LEU A 63 -6.38 2.79 -8.72
N GLY A 64 -6.01 1.85 -9.59
CA GLY A 64 -5.20 2.11 -10.78
C GLY A 64 -3.68 2.10 -10.54
N MET A 65 -3.24 1.93 -9.29
CA MET A 65 -1.82 1.75 -8.93
C MET A 65 -1.20 0.61 -9.75
N LEU A 66 0.01 0.83 -10.25
CA LEU A 66 0.73 -0.19 -11.01
C LEU A 66 1.14 -1.35 -10.10
N GLU A 67 1.10 -2.57 -10.61
CA GLU A 67 1.46 -3.77 -9.86
C GLU A 67 2.85 -3.69 -9.19
N PRO A 68 3.92 -3.20 -9.84
CA PRO A 68 5.23 -3.02 -9.18
C PRO A 68 5.20 -2.00 -8.03
N GLN A 69 4.37 -0.96 -8.12
CA GLN A 69 4.21 0.02 -7.05
C GLN A 69 3.49 -0.59 -5.85
N PHE A 70 2.46 -1.41 -6.10
CA PHE A 70 1.78 -2.16 -5.05
C PHE A 70 2.75 -3.11 -4.35
N PHE A 71 3.58 -3.85 -5.08
CA PHE A 71 4.54 -4.76 -4.45
C PHE A 71 5.61 -4.05 -3.66
N LYS A 72 6.04 -2.86 -4.10
CA LYS A 72 6.91 -1.99 -3.30
C LYS A 72 6.23 -1.60 -1.99
N TYR A 73 4.97 -1.13 -2.05
CA TYR A 73 4.18 -0.84 -0.85
C TYR A 73 4.07 -2.06 0.08
N ALA A 74 3.71 -3.21 -0.47
CA ALA A 74 3.53 -4.45 0.28
C ALA A 74 4.83 -4.87 0.98
N GLN A 75 5.96 -4.79 0.27
CA GLN A 75 7.29 -5.07 0.81
C GLN A 75 7.65 -4.10 1.95
N ASP A 76 7.48 -2.80 1.74
CA ASP A 76 7.81 -1.76 2.72
C ASP A 76 6.94 -1.90 4.00
N ASN A 77 5.77 -2.55 3.90
CA ASN A 77 4.86 -2.85 5.02
C ASN A 77 4.91 -4.31 5.51
N ASN A 78 5.90 -5.10 5.10
CA ASN A 78 6.10 -6.50 5.51
C ASN A 78 4.92 -7.45 5.18
N TRP A 79 4.24 -7.22 4.07
CA TRP A 79 3.20 -8.14 3.59
C TRP A 79 3.86 -9.41 3.01
N ALA A 80 3.37 -10.57 3.43
CA ALA A 80 3.87 -11.85 2.96
C ALA A 80 3.00 -12.37 1.81
N ALA A 81 3.61 -12.68 0.67
CA ALA A 81 2.91 -13.33 -0.44
C ALA A 81 2.54 -14.78 -0.08
N ILE A 82 1.32 -15.19 -0.43
CA ILE A 82 0.80 -16.54 -0.20
C ILE A 82 0.67 -17.28 -1.53
N ALA A 83 -0.02 -16.68 -2.50
CA ALA A 83 -0.30 -17.30 -3.79
C ALA A 83 -0.51 -16.25 -4.88
N THR A 84 -0.34 -16.66 -6.12
CA THR A 84 -0.69 -15.87 -7.30
C THR A 84 -1.51 -16.73 -8.25
N ILE A 85 -2.62 -16.19 -8.74
CA ILE A 85 -3.49 -16.85 -9.72
C ILE A 85 -3.64 -15.92 -10.92
N HIS A 86 -3.44 -16.46 -12.12
CA HIS A 86 -3.64 -15.75 -13.37
C HIS A 86 -4.87 -16.31 -14.08
N ARG A 87 -5.76 -15.43 -14.56
CA ARG A 87 -6.94 -15.76 -15.37
C ARG A 87 -7.07 -14.73 -16.49
N ASP A 88 -6.78 -15.13 -17.72
CA ASP A 88 -6.79 -14.28 -18.91
C ASP A 88 -5.96 -12.99 -18.73
N ALA A 89 -6.60 -11.82 -18.79
CA ALA A 89 -5.98 -10.51 -18.62
C ALA A 89 -5.90 -10.05 -17.14
N TYR A 90 -6.27 -10.92 -16.21
CA TYR A 90 -6.38 -10.61 -14.79
C TYR A 90 -5.39 -11.43 -13.95
N THR A 91 -4.81 -10.76 -12.97
CA THR A 91 -3.94 -11.39 -11.97
C THR A 91 -4.51 -11.14 -10.59
N MET A 92 -4.49 -12.18 -9.75
CA MET A 92 -4.83 -12.08 -8.33
C MET A 92 -3.62 -12.50 -7.51
N HIS A 93 -3.15 -11.61 -6.65
CA HIS A 93 -2.15 -11.91 -5.64
C HIS A 93 -2.81 -12.02 -4.28
N GLN A 94 -2.60 -13.14 -3.61
CA GLN A 94 -3.02 -13.34 -2.24
C GLN A 94 -1.85 -13.03 -1.32
N LEU A 95 -2.04 -12.09 -0.40
CA LEU A 95 -1.04 -11.66 0.57
C LEU A 95 -1.59 -11.64 1.99
N GLN A 96 -0.71 -11.86 2.96
CA GLN A 96 -0.95 -11.66 4.37
C GLN A 96 -0.32 -10.32 4.80
N PRO A 97 -1.10 -9.33 5.24
CA PRO A 97 -0.56 -8.10 5.79
C PRO A 97 0.33 -8.30 7.02
N GLY A 98 1.27 -7.38 7.22
CA GLY A 98 2.26 -7.42 8.30
C GLY A 98 1.74 -6.93 9.65
N GLY A 99 0.56 -6.30 9.71
CA GLY A 99 0.01 -5.71 10.93
C GLY A 99 0.43 -4.27 11.15
N GLU A 100 0.84 -3.56 10.09
CA GLU A 100 1.25 -2.16 10.16
C GLU A 100 0.13 -1.26 10.68
N GLY A 101 0.50 -0.13 11.30
CA GLY A 101 -0.43 0.87 11.78
C GLY A 101 -0.59 2.01 10.78
N LEU A 102 -1.81 2.29 10.34
CA LEU A 102 -2.16 3.39 9.45
C LEU A 102 -3.03 4.42 10.18
N TYR A 103 -2.91 5.69 9.79
CA TYR A 103 -3.70 6.78 10.36
C TYR A 103 -4.84 7.17 9.42
N ALA A 104 -6.07 6.90 9.84
CA ALA A 104 -7.26 7.32 9.10
C ALA A 104 -7.52 8.82 9.30
N LEU A 105 -7.57 9.57 8.20
CA LEU A 105 -7.88 11.00 8.19
C LEU A 105 -9.40 11.28 8.15
N PRO A 106 -9.87 12.41 8.72
CA PRO A 106 -9.09 13.51 9.30
C PRO A 106 -8.67 13.30 10.77
N ASP A 107 -9.33 12.42 11.51
CA ASP A 107 -9.19 12.31 12.98
C ASP A 107 -7.85 11.70 13.44
N ARG A 108 -7.02 11.24 12.48
CA ARG A 108 -5.75 10.54 12.73
C ARG A 108 -5.94 9.37 13.69
N LYS A 109 -7.02 8.63 13.51
CA LYS A 109 -7.27 7.42 14.27
C LYS A 109 -6.33 6.32 13.77
N LEU A 110 -5.53 5.76 14.67
CA LEU A 110 -4.68 4.62 14.36
C LEU A 110 -5.52 3.37 14.13
N VAL A 111 -5.28 2.68 13.02
CA VAL A 111 -5.92 1.43 12.62
C VAL A 111 -4.82 0.44 12.21
N TYR A 112 -4.94 -0.81 12.64
CA TYR A 112 -3.96 -1.84 12.30
C TYR A 112 -4.43 -2.69 11.12
N VAL A 113 -3.51 -2.96 10.20
CA VAL A 113 -3.75 -3.76 8.99
C VAL A 113 -3.55 -5.23 9.30
N ARG A 114 -4.54 -5.85 9.96
CA ARG A 114 -4.47 -7.24 10.43
C ARG A 114 -5.86 -7.87 10.54
N GLY A 115 -5.92 -9.18 10.80
CA GLY A 115 -7.19 -9.91 10.95
C GLY A 115 -7.75 -10.50 9.65
N PHE A 116 -7.01 -10.44 8.55
CA PHE A 116 -7.48 -10.90 7.23
C PHE A 116 -6.32 -11.30 6.33
N THR A 117 -6.64 -12.11 5.33
CA THR A 117 -5.84 -12.29 4.11
C THR A 117 -6.42 -11.38 3.01
N ALA A 118 -5.56 -10.79 2.20
CA ALA A 118 -5.95 -9.87 1.13
C ALA A 118 -5.69 -10.49 -0.25
N ASN A 119 -6.74 -10.59 -1.06
CA ASN A 119 -6.65 -10.90 -2.48
C ASN A 119 -6.67 -9.60 -3.27
N ILE A 120 -5.59 -9.32 -3.98
CA ILE A 120 -5.35 -8.06 -4.69
C ILE A 120 -5.49 -8.34 -6.18
N TYR A 121 -6.42 -7.67 -6.84
CA TYR A 121 -6.78 -7.92 -8.23
C TYR A 121 -6.20 -6.85 -9.14
N PHE A 122 -5.56 -7.31 -10.22
CA PHE A 122 -4.99 -6.49 -11.26
C PHE A 122 -5.65 -6.80 -12.62
N GLU A 123 -5.87 -5.75 -13.40
CA GLU A 123 -6.25 -5.82 -14.82
C GLU A 123 -5.27 -4.96 -15.62
N SER A 124 -4.61 -5.54 -16.62
CA SER A 124 -3.58 -4.82 -17.40
C SER A 124 -2.55 -4.11 -16.50
N ASP A 125 -2.03 -4.85 -15.51
CA ASP A 125 -1.03 -4.41 -14.51
C ASP A 125 -1.48 -3.28 -13.58
N ARG A 126 -2.80 -3.00 -13.50
CA ARG A 126 -3.36 -1.96 -12.63
C ARG A 126 -4.27 -2.54 -11.57
N LEU A 127 -4.10 -2.07 -10.34
CA LEU A 127 -4.94 -2.44 -9.20
C LEU A 127 -6.39 -2.01 -9.46
N VAL A 128 -7.30 -2.97 -9.57
CA VAL A 128 -8.74 -2.70 -9.81
C VAL A 128 -9.59 -2.97 -8.58
N GLY A 129 -9.14 -3.86 -7.68
CA GLY A 129 -9.89 -4.17 -6.48
C GLY A 129 -9.13 -5.00 -5.47
N ILE A 130 -9.70 -5.08 -4.28
CA ILE A 130 -9.18 -5.84 -3.14
C ILE A 130 -10.34 -6.61 -2.53
N ARG A 131 -10.13 -7.90 -2.27
CA ARG A 131 -11.01 -8.71 -1.44
C ARG A 131 -10.32 -9.08 -0.14
N LEU A 132 -11.00 -8.88 0.98
CA LEU A 132 -10.50 -9.28 2.30
C LEU A 132 -11.33 -10.45 2.82
N THR A 133 -10.64 -11.48 3.30
CA THR A 133 -11.25 -12.63 3.98
C THR A 133 -10.62 -12.79 5.36
N PRO A 134 -11.39 -13.07 6.42
CA PRO A 134 -10.85 -13.22 7.77
C PRO A 134 -9.72 -14.23 7.84
N ASP A 135 -8.68 -13.89 8.62
CA ASP A 135 -7.66 -14.85 9.02
C ASP A 135 -8.03 -15.41 10.41
N ASN A 136 -8.21 -16.73 10.50
CA ASN A 136 -8.58 -17.42 11.73
C ASN A 136 -7.53 -17.29 12.85
N ARG A 137 -6.31 -16.84 12.53
CA ARG A 137 -5.24 -16.64 13.51
C ARG A 137 -5.42 -15.38 14.35
N ASP A 138 -6.31 -14.48 13.94
CA ASP A 138 -6.41 -13.15 14.50
C ASP A 138 -7.87 -12.71 14.62
N ARG A 139 -8.10 -11.61 15.32
CA ARG A 139 -9.44 -11.07 15.50
C ARG A 139 -9.94 -10.46 14.18
N ALA A 140 -11.09 -10.93 13.73
CA ALA A 140 -11.79 -10.37 12.58
C ALA A 140 -12.18 -8.90 12.79
N LEU A 141 -12.15 -8.14 11.71
CA LEU A 141 -12.55 -6.73 11.69
C LEU A 141 -14.06 -6.60 11.94
N THR A 142 -14.44 -5.53 12.62
CA THR A 142 -15.83 -5.04 12.66
C THR A 142 -16.05 -4.02 11.54
N ALA A 143 -17.32 -3.72 11.20
CA ALA A 143 -17.62 -2.74 10.15
C ALA A 143 -16.97 -1.35 10.37
N PRO A 144 -16.99 -0.75 11.58
CA PRO A 144 -16.29 0.52 11.80
C PRO A 144 -14.77 0.43 11.64
N GLU A 145 -14.16 -0.68 12.09
CA GLU A 145 -12.71 -0.92 11.91
C GLU A 145 -12.37 -1.05 10.42
N LEU A 146 -13.21 -1.76 9.65
CA LEU A 146 -13.06 -1.91 8.20
C LEU A 146 -13.15 -0.55 7.47
N LEU A 147 -14.19 0.25 7.71
CA LEU A 147 -14.36 1.52 6.98
C LEU A 147 -13.24 2.52 7.31
N MET A 148 -12.74 2.50 8.55
CA MET A 148 -11.57 3.29 8.93
C MET A 148 -10.29 2.79 8.26
N LEU A 149 -10.11 1.47 8.14
CA LEU A 149 -9.00 0.87 7.40
C LEU A 149 -9.03 1.28 5.92
N VAL A 150 -10.19 1.15 5.27
CA VAL A 150 -10.35 1.57 3.86
C VAL A 150 -10.01 3.05 3.70
N ARG A 151 -10.47 3.91 4.62
CA ARG A 151 -10.09 5.33 4.60
C ARG A 151 -8.58 5.55 4.78
N ALA A 152 -7.92 4.75 5.60
CA ALA A 152 -6.49 4.89 5.84
C ALA A 152 -5.67 4.44 4.62
N TRP A 153 -6.11 3.39 3.92
CA TRP A 153 -5.49 2.94 2.68
C TRP A 153 -5.73 3.88 1.50
N PHE A 154 -6.97 4.37 1.35
CA PHE A 154 -7.43 5.15 0.22
C PHE A 154 -7.95 6.52 0.70
N PRO A 155 -7.06 7.44 1.10
CA PRO A 155 -7.48 8.72 1.69
C PRO A 155 -8.16 9.65 0.69
N ASP A 156 -7.88 9.50 -0.61
CA ASP A 156 -8.26 10.43 -1.67
C ASP A 156 -9.36 9.89 -2.61
N ASP A 157 -9.74 8.62 -2.46
CA ASP A 157 -10.73 7.97 -3.33
C ASP A 157 -12.14 7.98 -2.73
N VAL A 158 -13.15 8.05 -3.60
CA VAL A 158 -14.53 7.69 -3.25
C VAL A 158 -14.71 6.20 -3.56
N LEU A 159 -14.96 5.39 -2.53
CA LEU A 159 -15.04 3.94 -2.67
C LEU A 159 -16.38 3.39 -2.22
N SER A 160 -16.94 2.51 -3.03
CA SER A 160 -18.04 1.63 -2.65
C SER A 160 -17.44 0.38 -2.01
N VAL A 161 -17.62 0.22 -0.70
CA VAL A 161 -17.18 -0.95 0.05
C VAL A 161 -18.38 -1.87 0.24
N ILE A 162 -18.24 -3.11 -0.24
CA ILE A 162 -19.24 -4.16 -0.09
C ILE A 162 -18.70 -5.17 0.92
N TYR A 163 -19.48 -5.57 1.92
CA TYR A 163 -19.02 -6.51 2.94
C TYR A 163 -20.16 -7.35 3.50
N GLN A 164 -19.83 -8.53 4.01
CA GLN A 164 -20.76 -9.42 4.72
C GLN A 164 -20.41 -9.45 6.20
N VAL A 165 -21.44 -9.65 7.04
CA VAL A 165 -21.33 -9.70 8.50
C VAL A 165 -21.83 -11.05 8.99
N ALA A 166 -21.11 -11.66 9.94
CA ALA A 166 -21.60 -12.84 10.65
C ALA A 166 -22.81 -12.48 11.53
N PRO A 167 -24.03 -12.98 11.24
CA PRO A 167 -25.23 -12.56 11.97
C PRO A 167 -25.27 -13.10 13.41
N SER A 168 -24.60 -14.22 13.68
CA SER A 168 -24.52 -14.87 14.98
C SER A 168 -23.49 -14.24 15.92
N ASP A 169 -22.61 -13.37 15.42
CA ASP A 169 -21.57 -12.73 16.23
C ASP A 169 -22.09 -11.43 16.86
N PRO A 170 -22.11 -11.31 18.21
CA PRO A 170 -22.49 -10.07 18.90
C PRO A 170 -21.66 -8.86 18.48
N ARG A 171 -20.42 -9.07 18.03
CA ARG A 171 -19.50 -8.00 17.59
C ARG A 171 -19.72 -7.63 16.13
N LYS A 172 -20.54 -8.36 15.40
CA LYS A 172 -20.79 -8.17 13.97
C LYS A 172 -19.48 -8.21 13.17
N SER A 173 -18.67 -9.25 13.38
CA SER A 173 -17.44 -9.44 12.62
C SER A 173 -17.72 -9.60 11.13
N ILE A 174 -16.83 -9.02 10.35
CA ILE A 174 -16.82 -9.09 8.90
C ILE A 174 -16.36 -10.49 8.48
N VAL A 175 -17.04 -11.07 7.50
CA VAL A 175 -16.69 -12.40 6.95
C VAL A 175 -16.15 -12.33 5.52
N GLU A 176 -16.47 -11.25 4.81
CA GLU A 176 -15.97 -11.00 3.46
C GLU A 176 -16.07 -9.50 3.18
N THR A 177 -15.11 -8.95 2.45
CA THR A 177 -15.13 -7.57 1.99
C THR A 177 -14.63 -7.49 0.55
N LEU A 178 -15.25 -6.61 -0.23
CA LEU A 178 -14.89 -6.24 -1.58
C LEU A 178 -14.72 -4.72 -1.64
N ILE A 179 -13.56 -4.27 -2.12
CA ILE A 179 -13.18 -2.87 -2.31
C ILE A 179 -12.82 -2.70 -3.78
N GLY A 180 -13.38 -1.68 -4.43
CA GLY A 180 -13.18 -1.49 -5.87
C GLY A 180 -13.95 -2.52 -6.70
N THR A 181 -13.38 -2.92 -7.83
CA THR A 181 -13.98 -3.86 -8.78
C THR A 181 -13.30 -5.22 -8.69
N ILE A 182 -14.10 -6.27 -8.46
CA ILE A 182 -13.62 -7.64 -8.58
C ILE A 182 -13.80 -8.06 -10.05
N PRO A 183 -12.75 -8.54 -10.73
CA PRO A 183 -12.91 -9.01 -12.10
C PRO A 183 -13.90 -10.17 -12.20
N LYS A 184 -14.70 -10.19 -13.27
CA LYS A 184 -15.69 -11.26 -13.53
C LYS A 184 -15.08 -12.66 -13.50
N ALA A 185 -13.83 -12.78 -13.94
CA ALA A 185 -13.08 -14.03 -13.91
C ALA A 185 -12.92 -14.62 -12.51
N PHE A 186 -13.10 -13.83 -11.44
CA PHE A 186 -12.98 -14.24 -10.03
C PHE A 186 -14.30 -14.16 -9.24
N GLU A 187 -15.42 -13.79 -9.87
CA GLU A 187 -16.72 -13.68 -9.20
C GLU A 187 -17.19 -15.02 -8.62
N GLN A 188 -16.85 -16.13 -9.26
CA GLN A 188 -17.17 -17.49 -8.77
C GLN A 188 -16.52 -17.82 -7.42
N ASP A 189 -15.46 -17.10 -7.05
CA ASP A 189 -14.77 -17.31 -5.79
C ASP A 189 -15.42 -16.53 -4.62
N LEU A 190 -16.40 -15.66 -4.90
CA LEU A 190 -17.09 -14.78 -3.94
C LEU A 190 -18.30 -15.46 -3.28
N GLY A 191 -18.73 -14.97 -2.11
CA GLY A 191 -20.07 -15.28 -1.59
C GLY A 191 -20.28 -16.74 -1.20
N ASN A 192 -19.20 -17.47 -0.90
CA ASN A 192 -19.26 -18.84 -0.36
C ASN A 192 -20.10 -18.93 0.91
N VAL A 193 -20.31 -17.80 1.58
CA VAL A 193 -21.23 -17.62 2.70
C VAL A 193 -22.51 -17.00 2.14
N SER A 194 -23.63 -17.73 2.19
CA SER A 194 -24.98 -17.27 1.79
C SER A 194 -25.53 -16.18 2.72
N LEU A 195 -24.80 -15.08 2.87
CA LEU A 195 -25.13 -13.96 3.74
C LEU A 195 -25.42 -12.70 2.92
N PRO A 196 -26.31 -11.81 3.41
CA PRO A 196 -26.58 -10.56 2.72
C PRO A 196 -25.33 -9.67 2.67
N PHE A 197 -25.19 -8.94 1.57
CA PHE A 197 -24.14 -7.96 1.40
C PHE A 197 -24.60 -6.59 1.90
N CYS A 198 -23.77 -5.99 2.75
CA CYS A 198 -23.86 -4.60 3.15
C CYS A 198 -23.00 -3.75 2.23
N ARG A 199 -23.50 -2.56 1.88
CA ARG A 199 -22.79 -1.57 1.10
C ARG A 199 -22.64 -0.30 1.92
N ALA A 200 -21.42 0.25 1.91
CA ALA A 200 -21.12 1.57 2.47
C ALA A 200 -20.31 2.38 1.45
N ILE A 201 -20.51 3.70 1.44
CA ILE A 201 -19.72 4.61 0.62
C ILE A 201 -18.72 5.31 1.54
N VAL A 202 -17.44 5.14 1.25
CA VAL A 202 -16.35 5.84 1.92
C VAL A 202 -15.96 7.01 1.02
N PHE A 203 -16.23 8.23 1.47
CA PHE A 203 -15.77 9.44 0.80
C PHE A 203 -14.27 9.65 1.03
N PRO A 204 -13.60 10.59 0.35
CA PRO A 204 -12.23 10.97 0.69
C PRO A 204 -12.16 11.84 1.96
N SER A 205 -10.96 11.96 2.51
CA SER A 205 -10.64 12.96 3.53
C SER A 205 -10.89 14.38 3.00
N PRO A 206 -11.41 15.32 3.80
CA PRO A 206 -11.63 15.26 5.25
C PRO A 206 -13.06 14.87 5.66
N VAL A 207 -13.87 14.28 4.77
CA VAL A 207 -15.25 13.88 5.12
C VAL A 207 -15.18 12.80 6.22
N PRO A 208 -15.87 12.93 7.37
CA PRO A 208 -15.86 11.89 8.40
C PRO A 208 -16.32 10.55 7.86
N VAL A 209 -15.73 9.45 8.35
CA VAL A 209 -16.19 8.11 7.98
C VAL A 209 -17.56 7.89 8.60
N ASN A 210 -18.56 7.71 7.75
CA ASN A 210 -19.91 7.38 8.18
C ASN A 210 -20.11 5.86 8.16
N THR A 211 -20.77 5.33 9.18
CA THR A 211 -21.09 3.89 9.30
C THR A 211 -22.49 3.56 8.77
N LEU A 212 -23.15 4.48 8.07
CA LEU A 212 -24.41 4.19 7.39
C LEU A 212 -24.17 3.18 6.27
N SER A 213 -24.62 1.94 6.51
CA SER A 213 -24.55 0.85 5.56
C SER A 213 -25.93 0.32 5.24
N THR A 214 -26.20 0.04 3.97
CA THR A 214 -27.43 -0.62 3.53
C THR A 214 -27.13 -2.09 3.26
N CYS A 215 -27.81 -3.01 3.95
CA CYS A 215 -27.64 -4.44 3.76
C CYS A 215 -28.80 -5.02 2.94
N ASN A 216 -28.48 -5.60 1.80
CA ASN A 216 -29.43 -6.23 0.88
C ASN A 216 -29.01 -7.67 0.59
N LEU A 217 -29.97 -8.52 0.25
CA LEU A 217 -29.73 -9.93 -0.06
C LEU A 217 -29.14 -10.15 -1.46
N ASN A 218 -29.14 -9.15 -2.33
CA ASN A 218 -28.67 -9.25 -3.72
C ASN A 218 -27.50 -8.28 -3.97
N ILE A 219 -26.43 -8.80 -4.62
CA ILE A 219 -25.41 -7.99 -5.32
C ILE A 219 -25.92 -7.68 -6.71
#